data_AF-A0A174CW59-F1
#
_entry.id   AF-A0A174CW59-F1
#
_cell.length_a   1.000
_cell.length_b   1.000
_cell.length_c   1.000
_cell.angle_alpha   90.00
_cell.angle_beta   90.00
_cell.angle_gamma   90.00
#
_symmetry.space_group_name_H-M   'P 1'
#
loop_
_entity.id
_entity.type
_entity.pdbx_description
1 polymer ?
#
loop_
_entity_poly.entity_id
_entity_poly.type
_entity_poly.pdbx_seq_one_letter_code
_entity_poly.pdbx_strand_id
1 'polypeptide(L)'
;MRIIIIGGGWAGCAAAISAKKAGAEVHIYEKTDLLLGLGNVGGIMRNNGRYTASEELIALGGGDLINITDANSRHKGIDFPGHKHAFRVVLQPIKIL
;
A
#
# COMPACT_ATOMS: atom_id res chain seq x y z
N MET A 1 -21.25 11.51 -5.19
CA MET A 1 -20.47 11.33 -6.44
C MET A 1 -19.92 9.90 -6.47
N ARG A 2 -19.96 9.23 -7.62
CA ARG A 2 -19.42 7.87 -7.79
C ARG A 2 -18.11 7.94 -8.58
N ILE A 3 -17.07 7.27 -8.08
CA ILE A 3 -15.74 7.21 -8.68
C ILE A 3 -15.42 5.75 -8.98
N ILE A 4 -15.03 5.49 -10.22
CA ILE A 4 -14.58 4.19 -10.69
C ILE A 4 -13.07 4.28 -10.93
N ILE A 5 -12.32 3.37 -10.32
CA ILE A 5 -10.87 3.28 -10.45
C ILE A 5 -10.55 1.96 -11.16
N ILE A 6 -9.85 2.04 -12.28
CA ILE A 6 -9.42 0.89 -13.05
C ILE A 6 -7.93 0.68 -12.78
N GLY A 7 -7.60 -0.40 -12.07
CA GLY A 7 -6.25 -0.74 -11.61
C GLY A 7 -6.10 -0.61 -10.08
N GLY A 8 -5.78 -1.72 -9.43
CA GLY A 8 -5.59 -1.87 -7.98
C GLY A 8 -4.13 -1.78 -7.52
N GLY A 9 -3.24 -1.15 -8.29
CA GLY A 9 -1.86 -0.89 -7.88
C GLY A 9 -1.75 0.18 -6.79
N TRP A 10 -0.52 0.56 -6.41
CA TRP A 10 -0.26 1.58 -5.39
C TRP A 10 -1.03 2.89 -5.60
N ALA A 11 -0.95 3.45 -6.81
CA ALA A 11 -1.64 4.68 -7.15
C ALA A 11 -3.17 4.53 -7.12
N GLY A 12 -3.70 3.40 -7.61
CA GLY A 12 -5.14 3.13 -7.61
C GLY A 12 -5.71 2.99 -6.20
N CYS A 13 -5.03 2.23 -5.33
CA CYS A 13 -5.42 2.13 -3.92
C CYS A 13 -5.31 3.48 -3.19
N ALA A 14 -4.25 4.25 -3.42
CA ALA A 14 -4.09 5.57 -2.82
C ALA A 14 -5.20 6.53 -3.28
N ALA A 15 -5.51 6.56 -4.58
CA ALA A 15 -6.61 7.35 -5.12
C ALA A 15 -7.97 6.93 -4.53
N ALA A 16 -8.19 5.63 -4.35
CA ALA A 16 -9.41 5.10 -3.76
C ALA A 16 -9.61 5.56 -2.32
N ILE A 17 -8.54 5.53 -1.52
CA ILE A 17 -8.56 6.01 -0.13
C ILE A 17 -8.91 7.50 -0.10
N SER A 18 -8.22 8.32 -0.89
CA SER A 18 -8.47 9.76 -0.96
C SER A 18 -9.90 10.09 -1.40
N ALA A 19 -10.38 9.42 -2.45
CA ALA A 19 -11.75 9.57 -2.95
C ALA A 19 -12.79 9.17 -1.88
N LYS A 20 -12.53 8.08 -1.15
CA LYS A 20 -13.43 7.61 -0.10
C LYS A 20 -13.46 8.59 1.08
N LYS A 21 -12.31 9.14 1.49
CA LYS A 21 -12.21 10.18 2.53
C LYS A 21 -12.95 11.46 2.14
N ALA A 22 -12.98 11.79 0.85
CA ALA A 22 -13.75 12.91 0.31
C ALA A 22 -15.28 12.63 0.22
N GLY A 23 -15.75 11.47 0.70
CA GLY A 23 -17.18 11.12 0.73
C GLY A 23 -17.73 10.53 -0.56
N ALA A 24 -16.87 10.13 -1.50
CA ALA A 24 -17.32 9.47 -2.73
C ALA A 24 -17.72 8.00 -2.49
N GLU A 25 -18.63 7.51 -3.31
CA GLU A 25 -18.82 6.08 -3.51
C GLU A 25 -17.72 5.58 -4.46
N VAL A 26 -16.86 4.67 -3.99
CA VAL A 26 -15.64 4.27 -4.72
C VAL A 26 -15.72 2.79 -5.07
N HIS A 27 -15.46 2.49 -6.34
CA HIS A 27 -15.36 1.13 -6.87
C HIS A 27 -13.97 0.97 -7.50
N ILE A 28 -13.25 -0.10 -7.11
CA ILE A 28 -11.96 -0.45 -7.72
C ILE A 28 -12.17 -1.72 -8.54
N TYR A 29 -11.76 -1.68 -9.80
CA TYR A 29 -11.71 -2.85 -10.67
C TYR A 29 -10.24 -3.17 -10.96
N GLU A 30 -9.81 -4.35 -10.51
CA GLU A 30 -8.49 -4.89 -10.79
C GLU A 30 -8.69 -6.19 -11.59
N LYS A 31 -7.83 -6.41 -12.59
CA LYS A 31 -7.90 -7.61 -13.43
C LYS A 31 -7.56 -8.85 -12.61
N THR A 32 -6.69 -8.70 -11.62
CA THR A 32 -6.28 -9.76 -10.72
C THR A 32 -7.07 -9.72 -9.41
N ASP A 33 -6.96 -10.82 -8.68
CA ASP A 33 -7.42 -11.05 -7.32
C ASP A 33 -6.47 -10.45 -6.26
N LEU A 34 -5.52 -9.60 -6.68
CA LEU A 34 -4.50 -9.01 -5.82
C LEU A 34 -4.41 -7.48 -6.00
N LEU A 35 -4.35 -6.75 -4.88
CA LEU A 35 -4.06 -5.31 -4.86
C LEU A 35 -2.56 -5.04 -4.65
N LEU A 36 -2.11 -3.80 -4.87
CA LEU A 36 -0.75 -3.29 -4.69
C LEU A 36 0.33 -3.82 -5.67
N GLY A 37 0.06 -4.91 -6.40
CA GLY A 37 0.98 -5.47 -7.40
C GLY A 37 2.34 -5.84 -6.78
N LEU A 38 3.41 -5.10 -7.15
CA LEU A 38 4.76 -5.29 -6.61
C LEU A 38 4.87 -5.13 -5.08
N GLY A 39 3.85 -4.54 -4.43
CA GLY A 39 3.76 -4.55 -2.97
C GLY A 39 3.65 -5.97 -2.38
N ASN A 40 3.08 -6.91 -3.13
CA ASN A 40 2.97 -8.32 -2.72
C ASN A 40 4.27 -9.10 -2.91
N VAL A 41 5.19 -8.60 -3.75
CA VAL A 41 6.47 -9.26 -4.00
C VAL A 41 7.36 -9.06 -2.78
N GLY A 42 7.49 -10.12 -1.97
CA GLY A 42 8.22 -10.15 -0.70
C GLY A 42 7.47 -9.52 0.48
N GLY A 43 6.40 -8.76 0.23
CA GLY A 43 5.64 -8.05 1.27
C GLY A 43 6.42 -6.94 1.96
N ILE A 44 7.51 -6.46 1.33
CA ILE A 44 8.41 -5.48 1.95
C ILE A 44 7.98 -4.08 1.51
N MET A 45 7.30 -3.38 2.43
CA MET A 45 6.70 -2.07 2.16
C MET A 45 7.70 -0.95 2.41
N ARG A 46 8.50 -1.06 3.47
CA ARG A 46 9.66 -0.19 3.72
C ARG A 46 10.93 -0.94 3.33
N ASN A 47 11.57 -0.55 2.23
CA ASN A 47 12.88 -1.06 1.79
C ASN A 47 13.73 0.09 1.23
N ASN A 48 15.03 -0.12 1.00
CA ASN A 48 15.94 0.97 0.55
C ASN A 48 15.42 1.79 -0.64
N GLY A 49 14.66 1.21 -1.57
CA GLY A 49 14.07 1.96 -2.69
C GLY A 49 12.75 2.65 -2.34
N ARG A 50 11.88 2.01 -1.55
CA ARG A 50 10.54 2.51 -1.23
C ARG A 50 10.50 3.38 0.03
N TYR A 51 11.48 3.26 0.91
CA TYR A 51 11.53 3.97 2.18
C TYR A 51 11.53 5.47 1.93
N THR A 52 12.47 5.96 1.12
CA THR A 52 12.57 7.39 0.78
C THR A 52 11.29 7.92 0.14
N ALA A 53 10.73 7.20 -0.84
CA ALA A 53 9.48 7.60 -1.48
C ALA A 53 8.28 7.59 -0.50
N SER A 54 8.28 6.67 0.47
CA SER A 54 7.24 6.60 1.51
C SER A 54 7.31 7.80 2.45
N GLU A 55 8.52 8.17 2.89
CA GLU A 55 8.73 9.34 3.74
C GLU A 55 8.37 10.65 3.02
N GLU A 56 8.72 10.78 1.75
CA GLU A 56 8.34 11.91 0.92
C GLU A 56 6.81 12.00 0.76
N LEU A 57 6.14 10.89 0.45
CA LEU A 57 4.68 10.84 0.36
C LEU A 57 4.01 11.25 1.68
N ILE A 58 4.53 10.78 2.82
CA ILE A 58 4.00 11.17 4.13
C ILE A 58 4.17 12.67 4.36
N ALA A 59 5.35 13.22 4.10
CA ALA A 59 5.64 14.65 4.27
C ALA A 59 4.76 15.53 3.37
N LEU A 60 4.42 15.07 2.16
CA LEU A 60 3.55 15.77 1.22
C LEU A 60 2.05 15.56 1.48
N GLY A 61 1.67 14.81 2.52
CA GLY A 61 0.27 14.57 2.90
C GLY A 61 -0.40 13.40 2.17
N GLY A 62 0.33 12.64 1.35
CA GLY A 62 -0.12 11.42 0.66
C GLY A 62 0.12 10.12 1.45
N GLY A 63 0.36 10.22 2.75
CA GLY A 63 0.80 9.10 3.60
C GLY A 63 -0.25 8.05 3.96
N ASP A 64 -1.53 8.22 3.60
CA ASP A 64 -2.61 7.35 4.09
C ASP A 64 -2.37 5.86 3.77
N LEU A 65 -2.06 5.53 2.50
CA LEU A 65 -1.79 4.16 2.10
C LEU A 65 -0.53 3.61 2.79
N ILE A 66 0.50 4.43 2.94
CA ILE A 66 1.75 4.05 3.61
C ILE A 66 1.47 3.71 5.08
N ASN A 67 0.75 4.59 5.78
CA ASN A 67 0.38 4.40 7.19
C ASN A 67 -0.45 3.12 7.39
N ILE A 68 -1.37 2.80 6.45
CA ILE A 68 -2.12 1.53 6.47
C ILE A 68 -1.16 0.35 6.30
N THR A 69 -0.23 0.41 5.35
CA THR A 69 0.75 -0.68 5.16
C THR A 69 1.66 -0.87 6.38
N ASP A 70 2.07 0.22 7.03
CA ASP A 70 2.90 0.16 8.24
C ASP A 70 2.14 -0.40 9.43
N ALA A 71 0.87 -0.02 9.60
CA ALA A 71 0.01 -0.55 10.65
C ALA A 71 -0.17 -2.07 10.50
N ASN A 72 -0.25 -2.56 9.25
CA ASN A 72 -0.38 -3.98 8.94
C ASN A 72 0.96 -4.73 8.80
N SER A 73 2.09 -4.05 8.99
CA SER A 73 3.40 -4.68 8.96
C SER A 73 3.61 -5.58 10.17
N ARG A 74 3.84 -6.88 9.94
CA ARG A 74 4.12 -7.86 10.99
C ARG A 74 5.51 -7.70 11.57
N HIS A 75 6.49 -7.43 10.72
CA HIS A 75 7.86 -7.17 11.14
C HIS A 75 8.23 -5.74 10.77
N LYS A 76 8.86 -5.02 11.69
CA LYS A 76 9.23 -3.62 11.55
C LYS A 76 10.68 -3.46 11.98
N GLY A 77 11.45 -2.65 11.26
CA GLY A 77 12.83 -2.34 11.59
C GLY A 77 13.77 -3.55 11.58
N ILE A 78 13.56 -4.50 10.67
CA ILE A 78 14.44 -5.67 10.54
C ILE A 78 15.54 -5.43 9.49
N ASP A 79 16.73 -5.94 9.74
CA ASP A 79 17.84 -5.91 8.79
C ASP A 79 18.02 -7.26 8.10
N PHE A 80 18.31 -7.25 6.81
CA PHE A 80 18.67 -8.45 6.03
C PHE A 80 19.62 -8.06 4.89
N PRO A 81 20.31 -9.01 4.23
CA PRO A 81 21.33 -8.69 3.23
C PRO A 81 20.82 -7.70 2.18
N GLY A 82 21.47 -6.54 2.09
CA GLY A 82 21.10 -5.46 1.17
C GLY A 82 20.04 -4.48 1.66
N HIS A 83 19.46 -4.66 2.85
CA HIS A 83 18.41 -3.79 3.39
C HIS A 83 18.61 -3.48 4.87
N LYS A 84 18.68 -2.18 5.20
CA LYS A 84 18.70 -1.70 6.58
C LYS A 84 17.33 -1.07 6.86
N HIS A 85 16.68 -1.42 7.98
CA HIS A 85 15.40 -0.85 8.44
C HIS A 85 14.14 -1.31 7.67
N ALA A 86 14.09 -2.56 7.24
CA ALA A 86 12.98 -3.03 6.43
C ALA A 86 11.71 -3.33 7.26
N PHE A 87 10.54 -3.05 6.67
CA PHE A 87 9.25 -3.42 7.24
C PHE A 87 8.58 -4.42 6.31
N ARG A 88 8.16 -5.55 6.87
CA ARG A 88 7.50 -6.64 6.16
C ARG A 88 6.04 -6.73 6.59
N VAL A 89 5.15 -6.44 5.65
CA VAL A 89 3.74 -6.82 5.70
C VAL A 89 3.62 -8.25 5.21
N VAL A 90 3.15 -9.13 6.09
CA VAL A 90 2.55 -10.37 5.62
C VAL A 90 1.09 -10.07 5.40
N LEU A 91 0.74 -9.73 4.16
CA LEU A 91 -0.65 -9.74 3.75
C LEU A 91 -1.08 -11.20 3.89
N GLN A 92 -1.82 -11.54 4.95
CA GLN A 92 -2.53 -12.80 4.92
C GLN A 92 -3.42 -12.76 3.68
N PRO A 93 -3.48 -13.85 2.89
CA PRO A 93 -4.44 -13.91 1.81
C PRO A 93 -5.79 -13.58 2.42
N ILE A 94 -6.42 -12.50 1.97
CA ILE A 94 -7.82 -12.25 2.29
C ILE A 94 -8.54 -13.45 1.69
N LYS A 95 -8.93 -14.41 2.53
CA LYS A 95 -9.92 -15.40 2.17
C LYS A 95 -11.21 -14.62 1.97
N ILE A 96 -11.47 -14.26 0.73
CA ILE A 96 -12.83 -13.96 0.30
C ILE A 96 -13.56 -15.30 0.47
N LEU A 97 -14.54 -15.30 1.38
CA LEU A 97 -15.44 -16.43 1.63
C LEU A 97 -16.08 -16.93 0.34
#